data_AF-A0A535F4P4-F1
#
_entry.id   AF-A0A535F4P4-F1
#
_cell.length_a   1.000
_cell.length_b   1.000
_cell.length_c   1.000
_cell.angle_alpha   90.00
_cell.angle_beta   90.00
_cell.angle_gamma   90.00
#
_symmetry.space_group_name_H-M   'P 1'
#
loop_
_entity.id
_entity.type
_entity.pdbx_description
1 polymer ?
#
loop_
_entity_poly.entity_id
_entity_poly.type
_entity_poly.pdbx_seq_one_letter_code
_entity_poly.pdbx_strand_id
1 'polypeptide(L)'
;MDNTTSVNATIYITKGTLEPIFQSRIEQQVPVAVNGAISNIVSKLPQRDQGWATQMASTLIQPSASLTSLTTEQGGLATSLHVTLYPGDPQPIDANILVTLRVIDSSTVQVSAKPLNGSPALVAGPLTTFRIPIGQLKSINTTPTCGASALAVRLLFPLSLAQGQATTQVQQTALNSFVSRNAAQQPLNQRHPGAVPGSSSTNTNFYVELPASSLASMGDSVGNLPVSNSLTAENIQIGVQGSNLLINSDIYDSFLGKIGTATTTVAPTAYGGNLTVHVLSTTISIFGIFTFPYNTYNQQIEQTLNSKLNGALGGKFYVARAAIGPNAQLPCAAGDSLVLTGSAPLG
;
A
#
# COMPACT_ATOMS: atom_id res chain seq x y z
N MET A 1 -3.00 20.96 -17.43
CA MET A 1 -1.76 20.22 -17.14
C MET A 1 -1.85 19.85 -15.66
N ASP A 2 -1.95 18.56 -15.35
CA ASP A 2 -2.11 18.10 -13.97
C ASP A 2 -0.86 18.47 -13.15
N ASN A 3 -1.03 19.24 -12.09
CA ASN A 3 0.07 19.67 -11.23
C ASN A 3 0.46 18.50 -10.33
N THR A 4 1.36 17.64 -10.80
CA THR A 4 1.80 16.46 -10.05
C THR A 4 2.86 16.87 -9.04
N THR A 5 2.52 16.71 -7.76
CA THR A 5 3.40 17.01 -6.62
C THR A 5 3.91 15.71 -6.03
N SER A 6 5.22 15.61 -5.82
CA SER A 6 5.78 14.46 -5.11
C SER A 6 5.92 14.76 -3.64
N VAL A 7 5.33 13.94 -2.79
CA VAL A 7 5.35 14.10 -1.33
C VAL A 7 6.01 12.91 -0.67
N ASN A 8 6.61 13.08 0.51
CA ASN A 8 7.11 11.93 1.26
C ASN A 8 5.93 11.09 1.76
N ALA A 9 6.01 9.77 1.61
CA ALA A 9 5.03 8.85 2.17
C ALA A 9 5.72 7.59 2.70
N THR A 10 5.08 6.95 3.68
CA THR A 10 5.43 5.60 4.11
C THR A 10 4.28 4.67 3.82
N ILE A 11 4.50 3.67 2.96
CA ILE A 11 3.54 2.58 2.75
C ILE A 11 3.88 1.44 3.69
N TYR A 12 2.94 1.10 4.56
CA TYR A 12 3.05 -0.03 5.47
C TYR A 12 2.37 -1.26 4.85
N ILE A 13 3.15 -2.31 4.68
CA ILE A 13 2.69 -3.62 4.20
C ILE A 13 2.50 -4.52 5.40
N THR A 14 1.33 -5.15 5.51
CA THR A 14 0.97 -5.99 6.65
C THR A 14 1.47 -7.42 6.51
N LYS A 15 1.64 -8.12 7.65
CA LYS A 15 1.95 -9.56 7.64
C LYS A 15 0.93 -10.37 6.85
N GLY A 16 -0.36 -10.11 7.07
CA GLY A 16 -1.45 -10.79 6.35
C GLY A 16 -1.45 -10.55 4.83
N THR A 17 -0.81 -9.48 4.36
CA THR A 17 -0.56 -9.28 2.93
C THR A 17 0.67 -10.06 2.44
N LEU A 18 1.73 -10.12 3.25
CA LEU A 18 2.98 -10.78 2.86
C LEU A 18 2.92 -12.31 2.91
N GLU A 19 2.25 -12.89 3.91
CA GLU A 19 2.14 -14.35 4.07
C GLU A 19 1.70 -15.10 2.80
N PRO A 20 0.58 -14.75 2.14
CA PRO A 20 0.17 -15.42 0.90
C PRO A 20 1.16 -15.19 -0.26
N ILE A 21 1.81 -14.02 -0.31
CA ILE A 21 2.83 -13.73 -1.32
C ILE A 21 4.05 -14.63 -1.11
N PHE A 22 4.51 -14.78 0.13
CA PHE A 22 5.60 -15.67 0.50
C PHE A 22 5.24 -17.11 0.18
N GLN A 23 4.07 -17.60 0.61
CA GLN A 23 3.60 -18.95 0.34
C GLN A 23 3.58 -19.26 -1.16
N SER A 24 2.98 -18.38 -1.97
CA SER A 24 2.93 -18.56 -3.43
C SER A 24 4.32 -18.62 -4.06
N ARG A 25 5.28 -17.81 -3.59
CA ARG A 25 6.66 -17.85 -4.07
C ARG A 25 7.40 -19.11 -3.64
N ILE A 26 7.17 -19.59 -2.42
CA ILE A 26 7.73 -20.85 -1.92
C ILE A 26 7.27 -22.02 -2.78
N GLU A 27 5.95 -22.11 -3.04
CA GLU A 27 5.35 -23.15 -3.89
C GLU A 27 5.91 -23.13 -5.32
N GLN A 28 6.23 -21.95 -5.86
CA GLN A 28 6.83 -21.81 -7.18
C GLN A 28 8.33 -22.16 -7.20
N GLN A 29 9.09 -21.74 -6.18
CA GLN A 29 10.56 -21.80 -6.23
C GLN A 29 11.13 -23.11 -5.69
N VAL A 30 10.53 -23.73 -4.68
CA VAL A 30 11.09 -24.95 -4.06
C VAL A 30 11.14 -26.12 -5.05
N PRO A 31 10.05 -26.44 -5.79
CA PRO A 31 10.12 -27.51 -6.79
C PRO A 31 11.15 -27.24 -7.89
N VAL A 32 11.28 -25.99 -8.33
CA VAL A 32 12.27 -25.59 -9.35
C VAL A 32 13.70 -25.78 -8.83
N ALA A 33 13.99 -25.36 -7.61
CA ALA A 33 15.31 -25.49 -7.00
C ALA A 33 15.71 -26.97 -6.83
N VAL A 34 14.79 -27.80 -6.34
CA VAL A 34 15.03 -29.25 -6.16
C VAL A 34 15.22 -29.95 -7.50
N ASN A 35 14.38 -29.65 -8.51
CA ASN A 35 14.54 -30.20 -9.85
C ASN A 35 15.87 -29.78 -10.51
N GLY A 36 16.31 -28.54 -10.27
CA GLY A 36 17.64 -28.08 -10.69
C GLY A 36 18.78 -28.86 -10.02
N ALA A 37 18.67 -29.13 -8.71
CA ALA A 37 19.64 -29.94 -7.99
C ALA A 37 19.67 -31.40 -8.50
N ILE A 38 18.51 -32.01 -8.73
CA ILE A 38 18.38 -33.33 -9.34
C ILE A 38 19.07 -33.34 -10.71
N SER A 39 18.77 -32.37 -11.58
CA SER A 39 19.36 -32.26 -12.91
C SER A 39 20.90 -32.14 -12.85
N ASN A 40 21.43 -31.37 -11.89
CA ASN A 40 22.87 -31.23 -11.66
C ASN A 40 23.55 -32.50 -11.14
N ILE A 41 22.83 -33.35 -10.41
CA ILE A 41 23.34 -34.66 -9.97
C ILE A 41 23.28 -35.63 -11.15
N VAL A 42 22.16 -35.70 -11.85
CA VAL A 42 21.94 -36.61 -12.98
C VAL A 42 22.89 -36.30 -14.13
N SER A 43 23.22 -35.03 -14.39
CA SER A 43 24.17 -34.63 -15.44
C SER A 43 25.60 -35.18 -15.22
N LYS A 44 25.93 -35.61 -14.00
CA LYS A 44 27.21 -36.26 -13.67
C LYS A 44 27.21 -37.76 -13.98
N LEU A 45 26.06 -38.36 -14.26
CA LEU A 45 25.94 -39.76 -14.67
C LEU A 45 26.29 -39.91 -16.16
N PRO A 46 26.75 -41.12 -16.59
CA PRO A 46 26.93 -41.43 -18.01
C PRO A 46 25.65 -41.13 -18.81
N GLN A 47 25.77 -40.62 -20.04
CA GLN A 47 24.61 -40.20 -20.85
C GLN A 47 23.51 -41.26 -20.98
N ARG A 48 23.89 -42.54 -21.09
CA ARG A 48 22.94 -43.67 -21.16
C ARG A 48 22.05 -43.80 -19.92
N ASP A 49 22.50 -43.28 -18.77
CA ASP A 49 21.84 -43.42 -17.47
C ASP A 49 21.03 -42.18 -17.08
N GLN A 50 21.21 -41.06 -17.78
CA GLN A 50 20.56 -39.79 -17.43
C GLN A 50 19.04 -39.84 -17.60
N GLY A 51 18.54 -40.51 -18.64
CA GLY A 51 17.11 -40.57 -18.93
C GLY A 51 16.30 -41.27 -17.84
N TRP A 52 16.70 -42.49 -17.48
CA TRP A 52 16.01 -43.26 -16.44
C TRP A 52 16.24 -42.67 -15.05
N ALA A 53 17.44 -42.14 -14.76
CA ALA A 53 17.73 -41.52 -13.47
C ALA A 53 16.90 -40.25 -13.24
N THR A 54 16.71 -39.42 -14.28
CA THR A 54 15.83 -38.26 -14.22
C THR A 54 14.39 -38.69 -13.92
N GLN A 55 13.87 -39.66 -14.67
CA GLN A 55 12.49 -40.12 -14.52
C GLN A 55 12.25 -40.75 -13.13
N MET A 56 13.20 -41.52 -12.62
CA MET A 56 13.13 -42.11 -11.30
C MET A 56 13.18 -41.03 -10.21
N ALA A 57 14.11 -40.09 -10.31
CA ALA A 57 14.25 -39.01 -9.34
C ALA A 57 13.00 -38.11 -9.31
N SER A 58 12.45 -37.71 -10.46
CA SER A 58 11.24 -36.89 -10.52
C SER A 58 9.98 -37.61 -10.05
N THR A 59 9.97 -38.95 -10.09
CA THR A 59 8.84 -39.75 -9.60
C THR A 59 8.89 -39.89 -8.07
N LEU A 60 10.08 -40.15 -7.52
CA LEU A 60 10.29 -40.40 -6.10
C LEU A 60 10.41 -39.12 -5.27
N ILE A 61 10.93 -38.04 -5.86
CA ILE A 61 11.14 -36.75 -5.20
C ILE A 61 10.08 -35.79 -5.72
N GLN A 62 9.05 -35.57 -4.91
CA GLN A 62 7.94 -34.65 -5.14
C GLN A 62 7.98 -33.58 -4.04
N PRO A 63 8.91 -32.60 -4.17
CA PRO A 63 9.18 -31.66 -3.10
C PRO A 63 8.00 -30.72 -2.91
N SER A 64 7.66 -30.47 -1.65
CA SER A 64 6.68 -29.46 -1.25
C SER A 64 7.25 -28.63 -0.12
N ALA A 65 6.82 -27.37 -0.03
CA ALA A 65 7.19 -26.50 1.06
C ALA A 65 6.03 -25.60 1.46
N SER A 66 5.87 -25.39 2.75
CA SER A 66 4.88 -24.48 3.31
C SER A 66 5.51 -23.51 4.29
N LEU A 67 5.01 -22.28 4.27
CA LEU A 67 5.30 -21.25 5.25
C LEU A 67 4.59 -21.61 6.56
N THR A 68 5.34 -21.82 7.62
CA THR A 68 4.79 -22.10 8.96
C THR A 68 4.78 -20.87 9.86
N SER A 69 5.68 -19.90 9.62
CA SER A 69 5.67 -18.64 10.36
C SER A 69 6.29 -17.49 9.56
N LEU A 70 5.78 -16.27 9.78
CA LEU A 70 6.36 -15.02 9.30
C LEU A 70 6.38 -13.98 10.43
N THR A 71 7.57 -13.77 10.99
CA THR A 71 7.77 -12.84 12.10
C THR A 71 8.63 -11.66 11.67
N THR A 72 8.28 -10.48 12.14
CA THR A 72 9.04 -9.26 11.85
C THR A 72 10.11 -9.08 12.92
N GLU A 73 11.37 -9.01 12.50
CA GLU A 73 12.52 -8.81 13.38
C GLU A 73 13.31 -7.57 12.94
N GLN A 74 14.28 -7.15 13.77
CA GLN A 74 15.21 -6.11 13.33
C GLN A 74 16.05 -6.63 12.16
N GLY A 75 16.05 -5.87 11.06
CA GLY A 75 16.85 -6.18 9.88
C GLY A 75 16.26 -7.20 8.91
N GLY A 76 15.11 -7.83 9.22
CA GLY A 76 14.48 -8.76 8.30
C GLY A 76 13.18 -9.42 8.80
N LEU A 77 12.60 -10.23 7.93
CA LEU A 77 11.46 -11.09 8.23
C LEU A 77 12.00 -12.49 8.54
N ALA A 78 11.85 -12.95 9.77
CA ALA A 78 12.12 -14.32 10.13
C ALA A 78 11.00 -15.21 9.58
N THR A 79 11.38 -16.15 8.72
CA THR A 79 10.48 -17.01 7.95
C THR A 79 10.78 -18.45 8.33
N SER A 80 9.78 -19.19 8.77
CA SER A 80 9.87 -20.63 9.01
C SER A 80 9.21 -21.39 7.86
N LEU A 81 9.90 -22.38 7.33
CA LEU A 81 9.48 -23.24 6.24
C LEU A 81 9.46 -24.69 6.70
N HIS A 82 8.42 -25.41 6.33
CA HIS A 82 8.35 -26.86 6.45
C HIS A 82 8.48 -27.46 5.06
N VAL A 83 9.52 -28.26 4.85
CA VAL A 83 9.85 -28.85 3.54
C VAL A 83 9.74 -30.36 3.62
N THR A 84 9.04 -30.96 2.66
CA THR A 84 8.92 -32.41 2.49
C THR A 84 9.44 -32.80 1.13
N LEU A 85 10.18 -33.89 0.99
CA LEU A 85 10.67 -34.34 -0.31
C LEU A 85 9.68 -35.23 -1.06
N TYR A 86 8.71 -35.83 -0.37
CA TYR A 86 7.66 -36.67 -0.95
C TYR A 86 6.45 -36.77 -0.01
N PRO A 87 5.28 -37.20 -0.50
CA PRO A 87 4.12 -37.44 0.35
C PRO A 87 4.42 -38.49 1.43
N GLY A 88 4.19 -38.14 2.69
CA GLY A 88 4.47 -39.03 3.84
C GLY A 88 5.94 -39.09 4.25
N ASP A 89 6.74 -38.08 3.90
CA ASP A 89 8.13 -37.92 4.33
C ASP A 89 8.28 -38.14 5.85
N PRO A 90 8.99 -39.19 6.31
CA PRO A 90 9.19 -39.45 7.72
C PRO A 90 10.20 -38.49 8.38
N GLN A 91 10.93 -37.70 7.59
CA GLN A 91 11.94 -36.75 8.05
C GLN A 91 11.81 -35.41 7.34
N PRO A 92 10.69 -34.69 7.53
CA PRO A 92 10.54 -33.36 6.99
C PRO A 92 11.58 -32.41 7.57
N ILE A 93 11.91 -31.36 6.82
CA ILE A 93 12.93 -30.39 7.17
C ILE A 93 12.26 -29.08 7.57
N ASP A 94 12.45 -28.67 8.81
CA ASP A 94 12.11 -27.32 9.26
C ASP A 94 13.29 -26.37 9.10
N ALA A 95 13.11 -25.32 8.31
CA ALA A 95 14.12 -24.31 8.05
C ALA A 95 13.65 -22.93 8.49
N ASN A 96 14.55 -22.18 9.11
CA ASN A 96 14.34 -20.85 9.63
C ASN A 96 15.32 -19.91 8.92
N ILE A 97 14.76 -18.94 8.21
CA ILE A 97 15.49 -18.08 7.29
C ILE A 97 15.16 -16.62 7.65
N LEU A 98 16.19 -15.78 7.73
CA LEU A 98 16.03 -14.34 7.77
C LEU A 98 15.97 -13.80 6.34
N VAL A 99 14.80 -13.28 5.95
CA VAL A 99 14.61 -12.58 4.68
C VAL A 99 14.87 -11.10 4.89
N THR A 100 15.84 -10.58 4.15
CA THR A 100 16.27 -9.19 4.20
C THR A 100 15.87 -8.49 2.90
N LEU A 101 15.52 -7.20 3.01
CA LEU A 101 15.10 -6.38 1.88
C LEU A 101 16.03 -5.18 1.77
N ARG A 102 16.51 -4.90 0.57
CA ARG A 102 17.41 -3.77 0.30
C ARG A 102 16.96 -3.03 -0.94
N VAL A 103 16.83 -1.71 -0.84
CA VAL A 103 16.64 -0.85 -2.02
C VAL A 103 17.94 -0.83 -2.82
N ILE A 104 17.86 -1.20 -4.10
CA ILE A 104 19.02 -1.18 -5.01
C ILE A 104 18.94 -0.01 -6.01
N ASP A 105 17.74 0.48 -6.31
CA ASP A 105 17.51 1.70 -7.09
C ASP A 105 16.17 2.37 -6.69
N SER A 106 15.78 3.45 -7.37
CA SER A 106 14.56 4.22 -7.08
C SER A 106 13.23 3.46 -7.25
N SER A 107 13.24 2.21 -7.72
CA SER A 107 12.05 1.41 -7.98
C SER A 107 12.22 -0.07 -7.61
N THR A 108 13.44 -0.55 -7.43
CA THR A 108 13.74 -1.97 -7.27
C THR A 108 14.22 -2.29 -5.86
N VAL A 109 13.62 -3.32 -5.29
CA VAL A 109 14.03 -3.92 -4.01
C VAL A 109 14.63 -5.31 -4.29
N GLN A 110 15.83 -5.55 -3.78
CA GLN A 110 16.43 -6.88 -3.72
C GLN A 110 15.99 -7.59 -2.45
N VAL A 111 15.57 -8.85 -2.61
CA VAL A 111 15.24 -9.77 -1.53
C VAL A 111 16.38 -10.76 -1.40
N SER A 112 16.91 -10.92 -0.20
CA SER A 112 17.98 -11.89 0.10
C SER A 112 17.60 -12.74 1.31
N ALA A 113 18.09 -13.97 1.36
CA ALA A 113 17.91 -14.88 2.47
C ALA A 113 19.23 -15.19 3.17
N LYS A 114 19.15 -15.44 4.48
CA LYS A 114 20.23 -16.02 5.26
C LYS A 114 19.64 -17.04 6.24
N PRO A 115 20.21 -18.24 6.38
CA PRO A 115 19.78 -19.17 7.42
C PRO A 115 20.00 -18.57 8.81
N LEU A 116 19.05 -18.78 9.70
CA LEU A 116 19.20 -18.44 11.11
C LEU A 116 20.12 -19.45 11.81
N ASN A 117 20.77 -19.02 12.91
CA ASN A 117 21.72 -19.87 13.63
C ASN A 117 21.05 -21.19 14.07
N GLY A 118 21.72 -22.31 13.80
CA GLY A 118 21.20 -23.65 14.11
C GLY A 118 20.19 -24.19 13.09
N SER A 119 19.83 -23.42 12.06
CA SER A 119 18.94 -23.87 10.99
C SER A 119 19.70 -24.47 9.80
N PRO A 120 19.13 -25.47 9.09
CA PRO A 120 19.70 -25.95 7.83
C PRO A 120 19.78 -24.81 6.80
N ALA A 121 20.94 -24.71 6.13
CA ALA A 121 21.19 -23.72 5.09
C ALA A 121 20.54 -24.12 3.76
N LEU A 122 19.20 -24.09 3.70
CA LEU A 122 18.46 -24.41 2.47
C LEU A 122 18.70 -23.38 1.37
N VAL A 123 18.74 -22.10 1.72
CA VAL A 123 18.96 -20.99 0.78
C VAL A 123 19.74 -19.87 1.45
N ALA A 124 20.68 -19.28 0.72
CA ALA A 124 21.45 -18.13 1.16
C ALA A 124 21.80 -17.21 -0.01
N GLY A 125 21.80 -15.90 0.24
CA GLY A 125 22.14 -14.86 -0.75
C GLY A 125 20.91 -14.23 -1.43
N PRO A 126 21.13 -13.49 -2.52
CA PRO A 126 20.04 -12.86 -3.29
C PRO A 126 19.09 -13.90 -3.86
N LEU A 127 17.79 -13.73 -3.59
CA LEU A 127 16.73 -14.62 -4.09
C LEU A 127 16.08 -14.06 -5.35
N THR A 128 15.68 -12.79 -5.28
CA THR A 128 14.90 -12.15 -6.32
C THR A 128 14.95 -10.64 -6.18
N THR A 129 14.38 -9.95 -7.15
CA THR A 129 14.09 -8.52 -7.08
C THR A 129 12.62 -8.30 -7.41
N PHE A 130 12.01 -7.27 -6.84
CA PHE A 130 10.69 -6.81 -7.24
C PHE A 130 10.70 -5.30 -7.43
N ARG A 131 9.82 -4.82 -8.30
CA ARG A 131 9.66 -3.41 -8.61
C ARG A 131 8.43 -2.85 -7.92
N ILE A 132 8.57 -1.67 -7.35
CA ILE A 132 7.47 -0.89 -6.79
C ILE A 132 7.01 0.07 -7.89
N PRO A 133 5.77 -0.08 -8.40
CA PRO A 133 5.31 0.64 -9.59
C PRO A 133 4.91 2.09 -9.29
N ILE A 134 4.94 2.52 -8.03
CA ILE A 134 4.47 3.82 -7.58
C ILE A 134 5.58 4.62 -6.90
N GLY A 135 5.80 5.84 -7.41
CA GLY A 135 6.73 6.79 -6.83
C GLY A 135 8.20 6.39 -6.91
N GLN A 136 9.01 7.03 -6.06
CA GLN A 136 10.46 6.77 -5.99
C GLN A 136 10.85 6.26 -4.61
N LEU A 137 11.35 5.03 -4.56
CA LEU A 137 11.83 4.39 -3.34
C LEU A 137 13.00 5.13 -2.71
N LYS A 138 12.92 5.29 -1.39
CA LYS A 138 13.98 5.83 -0.55
C LYS A 138 14.54 4.78 0.40
N SER A 139 13.67 4.02 1.05
CA SER A 139 14.09 2.95 1.94
C SER A 139 12.99 1.92 2.14
N ILE A 140 13.39 0.72 2.57
CA ILE A 140 12.48 -0.32 3.04
C ILE A 140 13.02 -0.85 4.35
N ASN A 141 12.19 -0.88 5.39
CA ASN A 141 12.58 -1.34 6.72
C ASN A 141 11.50 -2.25 7.29
N THR A 142 11.90 -3.17 8.16
CA THR A 142 10.96 -3.94 8.96
C THR A 142 10.43 -3.14 10.13
N THR A 143 9.24 -3.49 10.61
CA THR A 143 8.53 -2.75 11.67
C THR A 143 8.19 -3.64 12.86
N PRO A 144 9.19 -4.25 13.54
CA PRO A 144 8.95 -5.00 14.76
C PRO A 144 8.42 -4.00 15.80
N THR A 145 7.17 -4.14 16.25
CA THR A 145 6.38 -3.24 17.13
C THR A 145 5.31 -2.36 16.46
N CYS A 146 5.17 -2.34 15.13
CA CYS A 146 4.15 -1.51 14.48
C CYS A 146 2.84 -2.25 14.17
N GLY A 147 2.25 -2.89 15.18
CA GLY A 147 0.94 -3.55 15.05
C GLY A 147 0.92 -4.60 13.94
N ALA A 148 0.03 -4.43 12.96
CA ALA A 148 -0.13 -5.35 11.83
C ALA A 148 0.94 -5.17 10.74
N SER A 149 1.69 -4.06 10.74
CA SER A 149 2.71 -3.79 9.75
C SER A 149 3.93 -4.68 9.94
N ALA A 150 4.40 -5.26 8.83
CA ALA A 150 5.64 -6.01 8.74
C ALA A 150 6.77 -5.17 8.10
N LEU A 151 6.43 -4.36 7.11
CA LEU A 151 7.35 -3.55 6.33
C LEU A 151 6.85 -2.12 6.21
N ALA A 152 7.77 -1.16 6.33
CA ALA A 152 7.59 0.24 6.02
C ALA A 152 8.42 0.59 4.78
N VAL A 153 7.74 0.95 3.70
CA VAL A 153 8.33 1.38 2.43
C VAL A 153 8.25 2.89 2.35
N ARG A 154 9.38 3.58 2.48
CA ARG A 154 9.45 5.03 2.34
C ARG A 154 9.71 5.40 0.90
N LEU A 155 8.91 6.30 0.36
CA LEU A 155 9.01 6.72 -1.02
C LEU A 155 8.52 8.17 -1.23
N LEU A 156 8.95 8.77 -2.33
CA LEU A 156 8.34 9.99 -2.86
C LEU A 156 7.10 9.59 -3.66
N PHE A 157 5.93 9.86 -3.11
CA PHE A 157 4.63 9.48 -3.65
C PHE A 157 4.11 10.60 -4.57
N PRO A 158 3.82 10.31 -5.85
CA PRO A 158 3.27 11.31 -6.75
C PRO A 158 1.77 11.48 -6.48
N LEU A 159 1.37 12.68 -6.08
CA LEU A 159 -0.02 13.12 -5.96
C LEU A 159 -0.37 14.05 -7.10
N SER A 160 -1.55 13.89 -7.68
CA SER A 160 -2.02 14.74 -8.77
C SER A 160 -3.37 15.34 -8.36
N LEU A 161 -3.36 16.56 -7.87
CA LEU A 161 -4.59 17.26 -7.50
C LEU A 161 -5.29 17.74 -8.77
N ALA A 162 -6.59 17.49 -8.88
CA ALA A 162 -7.35 17.91 -10.06
C ALA A 162 -7.37 19.45 -10.17
N GLN A 163 -7.31 20.00 -11.39
CA GLN A 163 -7.56 21.42 -11.61
C GLN A 163 -9.08 21.68 -11.57
N GLY A 164 -9.66 21.70 -10.37
CA GLY A 164 -11.10 21.86 -10.19
C GLY A 164 -11.70 23.09 -10.89
N GLN A 165 -12.64 22.84 -11.82
CA GLN A 165 -13.81 23.67 -12.05
C GLN A 165 -15.00 22.91 -11.44
N ALA A 166 -15.72 23.52 -10.51
CA ALA A 166 -16.95 22.96 -9.96
C ALA A 166 -18.05 23.00 -11.03
N THR A 167 -18.12 21.98 -11.90
CA THR A 167 -19.31 21.75 -12.72
C THR A 167 -20.29 20.89 -11.93
N THR A 168 -21.43 21.48 -11.56
CA THR A 168 -22.64 20.75 -11.20
C THR A 168 -23.08 19.87 -12.38
N GLN A 169 -22.55 18.65 -12.45
CA GLN A 169 -23.12 17.55 -13.23
C GLN A 169 -22.59 16.24 -12.67
N VAL A 170 -23.36 15.68 -11.74
CA VAL A 170 -23.28 14.25 -11.41
C VAL A 170 -23.81 13.52 -12.64
N GLN A 171 -22.90 13.04 -13.50
CA GLN A 171 -23.26 12.03 -14.49
C GLN A 171 -22.39 10.79 -14.28
N GLN A 172 -23.08 9.78 -13.75
CA GLN A 172 -22.62 8.43 -13.51
C GLN A 172 -22.06 7.83 -14.80
N THR A 173 -20.74 7.71 -14.93
CA THR A 173 -20.15 6.90 -15.99
C THR A 173 -18.80 6.32 -15.55
N ALA A 174 -18.81 5.52 -14.48
CA ALA A 174 -17.73 4.57 -14.17
C ALA A 174 -18.21 3.54 -13.13
N LEU A 175 -19.19 2.71 -13.50
CA LEU A 175 -19.69 1.64 -12.63
C LEU A 175 -19.76 0.26 -13.30
N ASN A 176 -19.20 0.07 -14.50
CA ASN A 176 -19.32 -1.20 -15.25
C ASN A 176 -18.00 -1.70 -15.87
N SER A 177 -16.88 -1.52 -15.18
CA SER A 177 -15.62 -2.16 -15.57
C SER A 177 -14.78 -2.32 -14.31
N PHE A 178 -14.84 -3.51 -13.68
CA PHE A 178 -13.83 -4.14 -12.80
C PHE A 178 -14.41 -5.27 -11.93
N VAL A 179 -15.68 -5.63 -12.13
CA VAL A 179 -16.23 -6.95 -11.75
C VAL A 179 -16.56 -7.75 -13.01
N SER A 180 -15.55 -8.07 -13.82
CA SER A 180 -15.69 -9.11 -14.84
C SER A 180 -14.32 -9.55 -15.36
N ARG A 181 -13.68 -10.43 -14.59
CA ARG A 181 -12.70 -11.39 -15.10
C ARG A 181 -12.52 -12.51 -14.08
N ASN A 182 -13.62 -13.27 -13.89
CA ASN A 182 -13.65 -14.69 -13.52
C ASN A 182 -15.10 -15.16 -13.39
N ALA A 183 -15.85 -15.00 -14.49
CA ALA A 183 -17.08 -15.74 -14.72
C ALA A 183 -16.99 -16.34 -16.13
N ALA A 184 -15.99 -17.19 -16.35
CA ALA A 184 -16.06 -18.16 -17.43
C ALA A 184 -17.07 -19.22 -17.00
N GLN A 185 -18.32 -19.00 -17.40
CA GLN A 185 -19.32 -20.06 -17.47
C GLN A 185 -18.77 -21.17 -18.36
N GLN A 186 -18.48 -22.34 -17.79
CA GLN A 186 -18.65 -23.61 -18.47
C GLN A 186 -19.24 -24.65 -17.50
N PRO A 187 -20.02 -25.61 -18.02
CA PRO A 187 -21.23 -26.10 -17.38
C PRO A 187 -20.99 -27.27 -16.42
N LEU A 188 -21.97 -27.42 -15.53
CA LEU A 188 -22.15 -28.54 -14.60
C LEU A 188 -21.78 -29.90 -15.20
N ASN A 189 -20.87 -30.62 -14.53
CA ASN A 189 -21.05 -32.05 -14.24
C ASN A 189 -20.04 -32.59 -13.21
N GLN A 190 -20.59 -33.38 -12.27
CA GLN A 190 -19.98 -34.46 -11.47
C GLN A 190 -19.17 -34.13 -10.18
N ARG A 191 -19.85 -34.45 -9.07
CA ARG A 191 -19.45 -34.78 -7.68
C ARG A 191 -17.95 -34.94 -7.35
N HIS A 192 -17.53 -34.28 -6.26
CA HIS A 192 -16.68 -34.83 -5.18
C HIS A 192 -17.03 -34.15 -3.84
N PRO A 193 -17.29 -34.89 -2.74
CA PRO A 193 -17.41 -34.33 -1.40
C PRO A 193 -16.01 -34.29 -0.75
N GLY A 194 -15.46 -33.10 -0.55
CA GLY A 194 -14.15 -32.94 0.11
C GLY A 194 -13.45 -31.60 -0.03
N ALA A 195 -14.11 -30.54 -0.52
CA ALA A 195 -13.52 -29.21 -0.61
C ALA A 195 -13.87 -28.39 0.64
N VAL A 196 -12.83 -28.10 1.43
CA VAL A 196 -12.84 -27.12 2.54
C VAL A 196 -13.34 -25.78 1.99
N PRO A 197 -14.27 -25.09 2.68
CA PRO A 197 -14.79 -23.81 2.21
C PRO A 197 -13.66 -22.81 2.02
N GLY A 198 -13.62 -22.20 0.83
CA GLY A 198 -12.62 -21.23 0.42
C GLY A 198 -12.48 -20.11 1.43
N SER A 199 -11.24 -19.85 1.82
CA SER A 199 -10.84 -18.72 2.64
C SER A 199 -11.41 -17.44 2.03
N SER A 200 -12.34 -16.82 2.76
CA SER A 200 -12.75 -15.43 2.56
C SER A 200 -11.51 -14.54 2.42
N SER A 201 -11.53 -13.66 1.42
CA SER A 201 -10.48 -12.72 1.06
C SER A 201 -9.72 -12.17 2.26
N THR A 202 -8.44 -12.51 2.31
CA THR A 202 -7.43 -12.14 3.28
C THR A 202 -7.30 -10.62 3.42
N ASN A 203 -6.99 -10.18 4.65
CA ASN A 203 -6.66 -8.83 5.09
C ASN A 203 -5.52 -8.19 4.25
N THR A 204 -5.80 -7.82 3.01
CA THR A 204 -4.91 -7.04 2.13
C THR A 204 -5.00 -5.56 2.49
N ASN A 205 -4.81 -5.26 3.77
CA ASN A 205 -4.77 -3.90 4.26
C ASN A 205 -3.35 -3.36 4.07
N PHE A 206 -3.25 -2.33 3.25
CA PHE A 206 -2.10 -1.45 3.18
C PHE A 206 -2.44 -0.18 3.95
N TYR A 207 -1.43 0.43 4.53
CA TYR A 207 -1.55 1.77 5.09
C TYR A 207 -0.61 2.71 4.37
N VAL A 208 -1.06 3.94 4.11
CA VAL A 208 -0.21 5.02 3.60
C VAL A 208 -0.19 6.11 4.65
N GLU A 209 0.99 6.46 5.13
CA GLU A 209 1.19 7.58 6.02
C GLU A 209 1.79 8.75 5.25
N LEU A 210 1.13 9.90 5.34
CA LEU A 210 1.60 11.19 4.85
C LEU A 210 1.95 12.06 6.07
N PRO A 211 3.24 12.36 6.31
CA PRO A 211 3.65 13.19 7.44
C PRO A 211 3.20 14.63 7.27
N ALA A 212 3.16 15.40 8.37
CA ALA A 212 2.76 16.81 8.37
C ALA A 212 3.52 17.67 7.33
N SER A 213 4.81 17.41 7.12
CA SER A 213 5.59 18.09 6.07
C SER A 213 5.05 17.84 4.66
N SER A 214 4.56 16.62 4.40
CA SER A 214 3.95 16.26 3.12
C SER A 214 2.58 16.90 2.95
N LEU A 215 1.80 17.00 4.04
CA LEU A 215 0.53 17.74 4.05
C LEU A 215 0.75 19.22 3.73
N ALA A 216 1.77 19.85 4.32
CA ALA A 216 2.14 21.23 4.02
C ALA A 216 2.48 21.41 2.52
N SER A 217 3.31 20.52 1.95
CA SER A 217 3.63 20.55 0.51
C SER A 217 2.42 20.32 -0.39
N MET A 218 1.44 19.52 0.06
CA MET A 218 0.17 19.39 -0.66
C MET A 218 -0.58 20.72 -0.68
N GLY A 219 -0.62 21.45 0.44
CA GLY A 219 -1.24 22.77 0.56
C GLY A 219 -0.68 23.75 -0.45
N ASP A 220 0.65 23.88 -0.52
CA ASP A 220 1.36 24.74 -1.48
C ASP A 220 0.98 24.42 -2.94
N SER A 221 0.61 23.16 -3.19
CA SER A 221 0.31 22.65 -4.53
C SER A 221 -1.17 22.73 -4.92
N VAL A 222 -2.07 23.02 -3.97
CA VAL A 222 -3.51 23.22 -4.25
C VAL A 222 -3.71 24.43 -5.18
N GLY A 223 -2.83 25.43 -5.08
CA GLY A 223 -2.95 26.70 -5.80
C GLY A 223 -4.17 27.52 -5.33
N ASN A 224 -4.70 28.35 -6.22
CA ASN A 224 -5.84 29.21 -5.91
C ASN A 224 -7.15 28.40 -5.92
N LEU A 225 -8.00 28.61 -4.91
CA LEU A 225 -9.32 28.01 -4.79
C LEU A 225 -10.41 29.09 -4.90
N PRO A 226 -11.23 29.09 -5.96
CA PRO A 226 -12.39 29.96 -6.02
C PRO A 226 -13.42 29.53 -4.96
N VAL A 227 -13.74 30.43 -4.04
CA VAL A 227 -14.76 30.21 -3.00
C VAL A 227 -16.12 30.74 -3.47
N SER A 228 -16.13 31.85 -4.22
CA SER A 228 -17.32 32.41 -4.85
C SER A 228 -16.93 33.20 -6.11
N ASN A 229 -17.89 33.90 -6.74
CA ASN A 229 -17.63 34.73 -7.91
C ASN A 229 -16.69 35.92 -7.63
N SER A 230 -16.55 36.33 -6.37
CA SER A 230 -15.70 37.47 -5.97
C SER A 230 -14.59 37.10 -5.00
N LEU A 231 -14.63 35.91 -4.39
CA LEU A 231 -13.69 35.48 -3.37
C LEU A 231 -12.82 34.31 -3.82
N THR A 232 -11.51 34.46 -3.66
CA THR A 232 -10.52 33.42 -3.93
C THR A 232 -9.68 33.16 -2.68
N ALA A 233 -9.49 31.89 -2.34
CA ALA A 233 -8.55 31.47 -1.31
C ALA A 233 -7.19 31.16 -1.96
N GLU A 234 -6.13 31.75 -1.40
CA GLU A 234 -4.75 31.61 -1.84
C GLU A 234 -3.85 31.24 -0.66
N ASN A 235 -2.56 30.94 -0.92
CA ASN A 235 -1.56 30.61 0.11
C ASN A 235 -2.04 29.50 1.07
N ILE A 236 -2.55 28.41 0.50
CA ILE A 236 -3.19 27.33 1.26
C ILE A 236 -2.13 26.54 2.04
N GLN A 237 -2.30 26.48 3.34
CA GLN A 237 -1.45 25.74 4.25
C GLN A 237 -2.29 24.63 4.90
N ILE A 238 -1.84 23.38 4.77
CA ILE A 238 -2.50 22.23 5.38
C ILE A 238 -1.63 21.75 6.54
N GLY A 239 -2.22 21.71 7.73
CA GLY A 239 -1.63 21.15 8.93
C GLY A 239 -2.58 20.19 9.63
N VAL A 240 -2.19 19.77 10.83
CA VAL A 240 -2.99 18.89 11.68
C VAL A 240 -3.29 19.58 13.00
N GLN A 241 -4.54 19.47 13.46
CA GLN A 241 -4.95 19.90 14.78
C GLN A 241 -5.87 18.84 15.39
N GLY A 242 -5.39 18.16 16.43
CA GLY A 242 -6.09 17.03 17.03
C GLY A 242 -6.31 15.91 16.02
N SER A 243 -7.55 15.46 15.84
CA SER A 243 -7.90 14.41 14.87
C SER A 243 -8.31 14.95 13.49
N ASN A 244 -8.15 16.26 13.26
CA ASN A 244 -8.59 16.94 12.05
C ASN A 244 -7.41 17.55 11.30
N LEU A 245 -7.61 17.79 10.01
CA LEU A 245 -6.77 18.67 9.23
C LEU A 245 -7.21 20.12 9.48
N LEU A 246 -6.23 21.01 9.57
CA LEU A 246 -6.44 22.45 9.64
C LEU A 246 -5.94 23.07 8.34
N ILE A 247 -6.83 23.76 7.62
CA ILE A 247 -6.50 24.44 6.38
C ILE A 247 -6.55 25.94 6.64
N ASN A 248 -5.41 26.60 6.56
CA ASN A 248 -5.32 28.06 6.59
C ASN A 248 -5.15 28.59 5.18
N SER A 249 -5.82 29.68 4.86
CA SER A 249 -5.69 30.36 3.56
C SER A 249 -5.88 31.85 3.70
N ASP A 250 -5.29 32.59 2.77
CA ASP A 250 -5.57 34.01 2.60
C ASP A 250 -6.80 34.18 1.70
N ILE A 251 -7.75 35.02 2.10
CA ILE A 251 -8.94 35.32 1.30
C ILE A 251 -8.74 36.64 0.58
N TYR A 252 -8.83 36.59 -0.74
CA TYR A 252 -8.79 37.73 -1.64
C TYR A 252 -10.17 38.01 -2.21
N ASP A 253 -10.56 39.28 -2.16
CA ASP A 253 -11.67 39.82 -2.92
C ASP A 253 -11.14 40.41 -4.23
N SER A 254 -11.88 40.22 -5.33
CA SER A 254 -11.47 40.67 -6.66
C SER A 254 -11.33 42.18 -6.80
N PHE A 255 -11.94 42.97 -5.92
CA PHE A 255 -11.88 44.43 -5.92
C PHE A 255 -10.96 44.99 -4.82
N LEU A 256 -11.03 44.42 -3.60
CA LEU A 256 -10.32 44.95 -2.43
C LEU A 256 -8.95 44.31 -2.16
N GLY A 257 -8.59 43.23 -2.87
CA GLY A 257 -7.37 42.47 -2.60
C GLY A 257 -7.51 41.58 -1.36
N LYS A 258 -6.42 41.35 -0.60
CA LYS A 258 -6.45 40.51 0.59
C LYS A 258 -7.36 41.12 1.66
N ILE A 259 -8.48 40.47 1.95
CA ILE A 259 -9.47 40.93 2.93
C ILE A 259 -9.34 40.22 4.28
N GLY A 260 -8.70 39.04 4.33
CA GLY A 260 -8.55 38.31 5.57
C GLY A 260 -7.89 36.96 5.42
N THR A 261 -7.98 36.16 6.48
CA THR A 261 -7.51 34.77 6.53
C THR A 261 -8.67 33.85 6.91
N ALA A 262 -8.83 32.74 6.21
CA ALA A 262 -9.74 31.69 6.58
C ALA A 262 -9.00 30.54 7.26
N THR A 263 -9.60 30.02 8.33
CA THR A 263 -9.18 28.79 9.00
C THR A 263 -10.34 27.81 8.93
N THR A 264 -10.12 26.73 8.19
CA THR A 264 -11.09 25.65 7.95
C THR A 264 -10.63 24.39 8.64
N THR A 265 -11.45 23.87 9.55
CA THR A 265 -11.21 22.56 10.18
C THR A 265 -11.92 21.49 9.39
N VAL A 266 -11.18 20.48 8.92
CA VAL A 266 -11.75 19.39 8.10
C VAL A 266 -11.39 18.02 8.67
N ALA A 267 -12.38 17.14 8.73
CA ALA A 267 -12.17 15.74 9.07
C ALA A 267 -11.80 14.97 7.80
N PRO A 268 -10.67 14.23 7.76
CA PRO A 268 -10.38 13.34 6.65
C PRO A 268 -11.36 12.16 6.63
N THR A 269 -11.83 11.78 5.45
CA THR A 269 -12.77 10.70 5.24
C THR A 269 -12.41 9.91 3.97
N ALA A 270 -13.19 8.89 3.64
CA ALA A 270 -13.05 8.17 2.38
C ALA A 270 -14.43 7.91 1.77
N TYR A 271 -14.54 8.09 0.45
CA TYR A 271 -15.76 7.82 -0.29
C TYR A 271 -15.45 7.28 -1.68
N GLY A 272 -16.12 6.19 -2.07
CA GLY A 272 -15.94 5.58 -3.40
C GLY A 272 -14.51 5.14 -3.72
N GLY A 273 -13.68 4.86 -2.70
CA GLY A 273 -12.27 4.52 -2.88
C GLY A 273 -11.30 5.70 -2.96
N ASN A 274 -11.79 6.93 -2.77
CA ASN A 274 -10.97 8.13 -2.81
C ASN A 274 -10.81 8.75 -1.42
N LEU A 275 -9.71 9.51 -1.25
CA LEU A 275 -9.57 10.43 -0.12
C LEU A 275 -10.58 11.57 -0.30
N THR A 276 -11.39 11.77 0.72
CA THR A 276 -12.34 12.89 0.81
C THR A 276 -12.20 13.58 2.15
N VAL A 277 -12.86 14.72 2.31
CA VAL A 277 -12.88 15.49 3.56
C VAL A 277 -14.32 15.91 3.86
N HIS A 278 -14.60 16.12 5.14
CA HIS A 278 -15.81 16.74 5.63
C HIS A 278 -15.45 18.05 6.35
N VAL A 279 -16.04 19.16 5.95
CA VAL A 279 -15.74 20.47 6.56
C VAL A 279 -16.56 20.62 7.84
N LEU A 280 -15.88 20.69 8.98
CA LEU A 280 -16.52 20.81 10.30
C LEU A 280 -16.85 22.27 10.61
N SER A 281 -15.91 23.17 10.37
CA SER A 281 -16.07 24.59 10.65
C SER A 281 -15.16 25.42 9.75
N THR A 282 -15.61 26.63 9.43
CA THR A 282 -14.79 27.64 8.79
C THR A 282 -14.93 28.94 9.58
N THR A 283 -13.80 29.55 9.90
CA THR A 283 -13.76 30.88 10.50
C THR A 283 -12.98 31.81 9.57
N ILE A 284 -13.46 33.04 9.41
CA ILE A 284 -12.73 34.06 8.66
C ILE A 284 -12.37 35.17 9.63
N SER A 285 -11.09 35.54 9.63
CA SER A 285 -10.59 36.72 10.33
C SER A 285 -10.32 37.83 9.31
N ILE A 286 -11.12 38.89 9.36
CA ILE A 286 -10.96 40.08 8.52
C ILE A 286 -10.13 41.11 9.27
N PHE A 287 -9.01 41.53 8.67
CA PHE A 287 -8.05 42.49 9.22
C PHE A 287 -7.54 42.20 10.65
N GLY A 288 -7.72 40.97 11.16
CA GLY A 288 -7.38 40.58 12.55
C GLY A 288 -8.30 41.17 13.62
N ILE A 289 -9.40 41.83 13.24
CA ILE A 289 -10.29 42.57 14.17
C ILE A 289 -11.64 41.86 14.32
N PHE A 290 -12.14 41.23 13.25
CA PHE A 290 -13.41 40.51 13.25
C PHE A 290 -13.19 39.06 12.86
N THR A 291 -13.50 38.14 13.78
CA THR A 291 -13.59 36.71 13.48
C THR A 291 -15.05 36.29 13.54
N PHE A 292 -15.58 35.79 12.44
CA PHE A 292 -16.94 35.27 12.40
C PHE A 292 -16.97 33.82 11.91
N PRO A 293 -17.81 32.97 12.52
CA PRO A 293 -18.07 31.64 11.98
C PRO A 293 -18.74 31.81 10.63
N TYR A 294 -18.11 31.32 9.58
CA TYR A 294 -18.57 31.45 8.21
C TYR A 294 -19.01 30.10 7.65
N ASN A 295 -19.77 29.37 8.48
CA ASN A 295 -20.23 28.01 8.19
C ASN A 295 -21.14 27.93 6.95
N THR A 296 -21.69 29.06 6.50
CA THR A 296 -22.51 29.17 5.28
C THR A 296 -21.79 28.65 4.03
N TYR A 297 -20.45 28.69 3.99
CA TYR A 297 -19.65 28.22 2.85
C TYR A 297 -19.06 26.82 3.05
N ASN A 298 -19.30 26.16 4.19
CA ASN A 298 -18.71 24.85 4.48
C ASN A 298 -19.02 23.82 3.39
N GLN A 299 -20.26 23.78 2.91
CA GLN A 299 -20.65 22.88 1.82
C GLN A 299 -19.90 23.16 0.52
N GLN A 300 -19.73 24.43 0.16
CA GLN A 300 -19.06 24.81 -1.07
C GLN A 300 -17.55 24.56 -0.99
N ILE A 301 -16.93 24.86 0.16
CA ILE A 301 -15.53 24.54 0.45
C ILE A 301 -15.33 23.03 0.41
N GLU A 302 -16.22 22.26 1.03
CA GLU A 302 -16.17 20.79 1.03
C GLU A 302 -16.25 20.23 -0.40
N GLN A 303 -17.22 20.67 -1.20
CA GLN A 303 -17.35 20.27 -2.59
C GLN A 303 -16.10 20.61 -3.40
N THR A 304 -15.54 21.80 -3.19
CA THR A 304 -14.34 22.25 -3.88
C THR A 304 -13.14 21.40 -3.48
N LEU A 305 -12.88 21.21 -2.19
CA LEU A 305 -11.79 20.36 -1.69
C LEU A 305 -11.95 18.91 -2.18
N ASN A 306 -13.14 18.34 -2.08
CA ASN A 306 -13.41 16.98 -2.56
C ASN A 306 -13.23 16.87 -4.07
N SER A 307 -13.56 17.89 -4.86
CA SER A 307 -13.30 17.87 -6.31
C SER A 307 -11.80 17.86 -6.64
N LYS A 308 -10.96 18.50 -5.81
CA LYS A 308 -9.50 18.52 -5.96
C LYS A 308 -8.84 17.22 -5.51
N LEU A 309 -9.33 16.63 -4.42
CA LEU A 309 -8.83 15.38 -3.85
C LEU A 309 -9.30 14.15 -4.62
N ASN A 310 -10.47 14.22 -5.26
CA ASN A 310 -10.98 13.15 -6.09
C ASN A 310 -9.98 12.84 -7.21
N GLY A 311 -9.56 11.58 -7.32
CA GLY A 311 -8.55 11.15 -8.29
C GLY A 311 -7.10 11.41 -7.90
N ALA A 312 -6.80 12.10 -6.78
CA ALA A 312 -5.42 12.36 -6.35
C ALA A 312 -4.59 11.08 -6.15
N LEU A 313 -5.28 10.01 -5.75
CA LEU A 313 -4.74 8.66 -5.55
C LEU A 313 -5.27 7.67 -6.61
N GLY A 314 -5.99 8.15 -7.62
CA GLY A 314 -6.60 7.33 -8.66
C GLY A 314 -5.58 6.45 -9.35
N GLY A 315 -5.88 5.14 -9.45
CA GLY A 315 -5.00 4.14 -10.03
C GLY A 315 -3.75 3.77 -9.21
N LYS A 316 -3.52 4.43 -8.06
CA LYS A 316 -2.34 4.21 -7.20
C LYS A 316 -2.71 3.59 -5.85
N PHE A 317 -3.82 4.03 -5.25
CA PHE A 317 -4.27 3.55 -3.95
C PHE A 317 -5.78 3.70 -3.81
N TYR A 318 -6.47 2.63 -3.42
CA TYR A 318 -7.87 2.65 -3.03
C TYR A 318 -7.97 2.99 -1.54
N VAL A 319 -8.61 4.11 -1.21
CA VAL A 319 -8.81 4.55 0.17
C VAL A 319 -10.12 4.02 0.72
N ALA A 320 -10.05 3.17 1.74
CA ALA A 320 -11.20 2.69 2.49
C ALA A 320 -11.49 3.56 3.72
N ARG A 321 -10.43 4.08 4.36
CA ARG A 321 -10.52 4.99 5.52
C ARG A 321 -9.37 5.99 5.50
N ALA A 322 -9.60 7.16 6.06
CA ALA A 322 -8.59 8.18 6.30
C ALA A 322 -8.77 8.72 7.72
N ALA A 323 -7.67 8.89 8.45
CA ALA A 323 -7.66 9.42 9.82
C ALA A 323 -6.32 10.09 10.12
N ILE A 324 -6.31 10.94 11.14
CA ILE A 324 -5.08 11.53 11.66
C ILE A 324 -4.50 10.64 12.76
N GLY A 325 -3.19 10.42 12.71
CA GLY A 325 -2.43 9.82 13.79
C GLY A 325 -2.40 8.28 13.78
N PRO A 326 -1.77 7.69 14.81
CA PRO A 326 -1.71 6.25 14.98
C PRO A 326 -3.10 5.64 15.20
N ASN A 327 -3.23 4.37 14.82
CA ASN A 327 -4.42 3.56 15.09
C ASN A 327 -4.04 2.18 15.63
N ALA A 328 -5.02 1.39 16.06
CA ALA A 328 -4.79 0.08 16.67
C ALA A 328 -3.98 -0.89 15.79
N GLN A 329 -4.06 -0.77 14.46
CA GLN A 329 -3.34 -1.60 13.50
C GLN A 329 -1.98 -1.02 13.11
N LEU A 330 -1.81 0.29 13.26
CA LEU A 330 -0.59 1.03 12.92
C LEU A 330 -0.22 2.02 14.05
N PRO A 331 0.24 1.51 15.22
CA PRO A 331 0.53 2.34 16.39
C PRO A 331 1.80 3.19 16.22
N CYS A 332 2.66 2.88 15.25
CA CYS A 332 3.92 3.60 15.04
C CYS A 332 3.81 4.82 14.11
N ALA A 333 2.64 5.09 13.52
CA ALA A 333 2.45 6.29 12.72
C ALA A 333 2.56 7.55 13.59
N ALA A 334 3.07 8.65 13.03
CA ALA A 334 3.20 9.90 13.78
C ALA A 334 1.82 10.49 14.10
N GLY A 335 1.70 11.16 15.26
CA GLY A 335 0.45 11.73 15.75
C GLY A 335 -0.13 12.82 14.86
N ASP A 336 0.70 13.46 14.06
CA ASP A 336 0.39 14.54 13.13
C ASP A 336 0.41 14.10 11.65
N SER A 337 0.43 12.79 11.40
CA SER A 337 0.35 12.24 10.05
C SER A 337 -1.09 11.95 9.62
N LEU A 338 -1.39 12.11 8.33
CA LEU A 338 -2.58 11.54 7.72
C LEU A 338 -2.31 10.07 7.37
N VAL A 339 -3.08 9.17 7.97
CA VAL A 339 -3.02 7.73 7.72
C VAL A 339 -4.22 7.31 6.88
N LEU A 340 -3.93 6.76 5.71
CA LEU A 340 -4.90 6.16 4.79
C LEU A 340 -4.85 4.64 4.96
N THR A 341 -6.00 4.01 5.07
CA THR A 341 -6.15 2.54 5.07
C THR A 341 -6.87 2.12 3.80
N GLY A 342 -6.41 1.05 3.17
CA GLY A 342 -7.10 0.49 2.00
C GLY A 342 -6.22 -0.50 1.25
N SER A 343 -6.28 -0.47 -0.08
CA SER A 343 -5.57 -1.43 -0.92
C SER A 343 -4.74 -0.75 -2.01
N ALA A 344 -3.63 -1.39 -2.37
CA ALA A 344 -2.70 -0.91 -3.39
C ALA A 344 -2.44 -2.02 -4.42
N PRO A 345 -2.32 -1.70 -5.72
CA PRO A 345 -1.85 -2.65 -6.73
C PRO A 345 -0.32 -2.78 -6.63
N LEU A 346 0.16 -3.30 -5.49
CA LEU A 346 1.56 -3.62 -5.29
C LEU A 346 1.80 -5.06 -5.75
N GLY A 347 1.86 -5.23 -7.09
CA GLY A 347 2.45 -6.36 -7.82
C GLY A 347 2.16 -7.77 -7.30
#